data_AF-A0A239IT43-F1
#
_entry.id   AF-A0A239IT43-F1
#
_cell.length_a   1.000
_cell.length_b   1.000
_cell.length_c   1.000
_cell.angle_alpha   90.00
_cell.angle_beta   90.00
_cell.angle_gamma   90.00
#
_symmetry.space_group_name_H-M   'P 1'
#
loop_
_entity.id
_entity.type
_entity.pdbx_description
1 polymer ?
#
loop_
_entity_poly.entity_id
_entity_poly.type
_entity_poly.pdbx_seq_one_letter_code
_entity_poly.pdbx_strand_id
1 'polypeptide(L)'
;MQRAIYGLAMLAFATALPTAPARANDLGCQVLICLSNPGGATQYAQCVPPMTKLWKRLATGGAFPGCSGGGVARSKVYDRDSAIRRRVEITFNDGRRQTYSLANIERLNGSVQ
;
A
#
# COMPACT_ATOMS: atom_id res chain seq x y z
N MET A 1 46.35 -27.09 9.78
CA MET A 1 44.96 -27.32 9.28
C MET A 1 43.90 -26.66 10.15
N GLN A 2 44.04 -26.62 11.48
CA GLN A 2 43.07 -25.96 12.40
C GLN A 2 42.77 -24.48 12.10
N ARG A 3 43.78 -23.68 11.73
CA ARG A 3 43.61 -22.23 11.49
C ARG A 3 42.67 -21.92 10.31
N ALA A 4 42.67 -22.77 9.29
CA ALA A 4 41.77 -22.64 8.13
C ALA A 4 40.32 -23.04 8.47
N ILE A 5 40.16 -24.03 9.36
CA ILE A 5 38.85 -24.51 9.81
C ILE A 5 38.14 -23.43 10.65
N TYR A 6 38.87 -22.74 11.53
CA TYR A 6 38.29 -21.62 12.30
C TYR A 6 37.93 -20.41 11.42
N GLY A 7 38.70 -20.13 10.37
CA GLY A 7 38.40 -19.06 9.42
C GLY A 7 37.12 -19.33 8.60
N LEU A 8 36.93 -20.57 8.17
CA LEU A 8 35.72 -21.01 7.45
C LEU A 8 34.48 -21.04 8.36
N ALA A 9 34.63 -21.49 9.62
CA ALA A 9 33.53 -21.51 10.58
C ALA A 9 33.02 -20.10 10.92
N MET A 10 33.91 -19.11 11.01
CA MET A 10 33.53 -17.71 11.27
C MET A 10 32.83 -17.05 10.07
N LEU A 11 33.23 -17.38 8.83
CA LEU A 11 32.54 -16.89 7.63
C LEU A 11 31.12 -17.48 7.49
N ALA A 12 30.93 -18.75 7.84
CA ALA A 12 29.63 -19.41 7.76
C ALA A 12 28.60 -18.88 8.79
N PHE A 13 29.07 -18.37 9.93
CA PHE A 13 28.19 -17.79 10.95
C PHE A 13 27.68 -16.39 10.55
N ALA A 14 28.43 -15.64 9.75
CA ALA A 14 28.07 -14.28 9.32
C ALA A 14 26.93 -14.23 8.28
N THR A 15 26.66 -15.32 7.57
CA THR A 15 25.57 -15.39 6.58
C THR A 15 24.22 -15.83 7.17
N ALA A 16 24.19 -16.22 8.44
CA ALA A 16 22.98 -16.64 9.15
C ALA A 16 22.28 -15.48 9.87
N LEU A 17 22.46 -14.24 9.41
CA LEU A 17 21.67 -13.12 9.88
C LEU A 17 20.20 -13.41 9.54
N PRO A 18 19.29 -13.54 10.52
CA PRO A 18 17.88 -13.66 10.22
C PRO A 18 17.50 -12.40 9.45
N THR A 19 17.02 -12.55 8.22
CA THR A 19 16.33 -11.46 7.54
C THR A 19 15.15 -11.12 8.43
N ALA A 20 15.23 -9.98 9.13
CA ALA A 20 14.06 -9.44 9.81
C ALA A 20 12.95 -9.42 8.74
N PRO A 21 11.79 -10.05 8.99
CA PRO A 21 10.72 -10.01 8.02
C PRO A 21 10.49 -8.54 7.72
N ALA A 22 10.69 -8.13 6.46
CA ALA A 22 10.43 -6.78 6.04
C ALA A 22 9.02 -6.45 6.56
N ARG A 23 8.94 -5.52 7.52
CA ARG A 23 7.71 -5.22 8.27
C ARG A 23 6.75 -4.45 7.37
N ALA A 24 6.33 -5.04 6.27
CA ALA A 24 5.21 -4.57 5.47
C ALA A 24 3.91 -5.09 6.11
N ASN A 25 3.63 -4.67 7.34
CA ASN A 25 2.29 -4.79 7.90
C ASN A 25 1.67 -3.39 8.01
N ASP A 26 1.68 -2.68 6.89
CA ASP A 26 0.82 -1.53 6.74
C ASP A 26 -0.57 -2.09 6.48
N LEU A 27 -1.45 -1.97 7.47
CA LEU A 27 -2.87 -2.31 7.37
C LEU A 27 -3.46 -1.88 6.01
N GLY A 28 -3.02 -0.75 5.45
CA GLY A 28 -3.47 -0.28 4.14
C GLY A 28 -3.05 -1.14 2.97
N CYS A 29 -1.88 -1.77 2.99
CA CYS A 29 -1.49 -2.69 1.91
C CYS A 29 -2.29 -3.99 1.95
N GLN A 30 -2.59 -4.50 3.16
CA GLN A 30 -3.46 -5.66 3.31
C GLN A 30 -4.89 -5.36 2.85
N VAL A 31 -5.42 -4.19 3.23
CA VAL A 31 -6.72 -3.74 2.76
C VAL A 31 -6.73 -3.59 1.24
N LEU A 32 -5.71 -2.96 0.65
CA LEU A 32 -5.63 -2.72 -0.79
C LEU A 32 -5.68 -4.04 -1.57
N ILE A 33 -4.87 -5.03 -1.20
CA ILE A 33 -4.86 -6.32 -1.90
C ILE A 33 -6.16 -7.10 -1.68
N CYS A 34 -6.76 -7.03 -0.49
CA CYS A 34 -8.04 -7.69 -0.21
C CYS A 34 -9.19 -7.06 -1.01
N LEU A 35 -9.21 -5.73 -1.18
CA LEU A 35 -10.21 -5.05 -2.01
C LEU A 35 -10.07 -5.38 -3.50
N SER A 36 -8.87 -5.74 -3.98
CA SER A 36 -8.63 -6.17 -5.36
C SER A 36 -9.12 -7.59 -5.65
N ASN A 37 -9.62 -8.31 -4.65
CA ASN A 37 -10.08 -9.68 -4.83
C ASN A 37 -11.46 -9.73 -5.54
N PRO A 38 -11.59 -10.38 -6.70
CA PRO A 38 -12.83 -10.38 -7.50
C PRO A 38 -14.03 -11.03 -6.80
N GLY A 39 -13.84 -12.02 -5.94
CA GLY A 39 -14.93 -12.63 -5.16
C GLY A 39 -15.28 -11.88 -3.88
N GLY A 40 -14.73 -10.67 -3.69
CA GLY A 40 -15.05 -9.77 -2.60
C GLY A 40 -13.94 -9.67 -1.54
N ALA A 41 -14.01 -8.58 -0.78
CA ALA A 41 -12.97 -8.18 0.16
C ALA A 41 -12.73 -9.15 1.33
N THR A 42 -13.63 -10.11 1.55
CA THR A 42 -13.55 -11.12 2.63
C THR A 42 -13.69 -12.55 2.15
N GLN A 43 -13.60 -12.82 0.85
CA GLN A 43 -13.68 -14.20 0.30
C GLN A 43 -12.67 -15.13 0.98
N TYR A 44 -11.47 -14.63 1.26
CA TYR A 44 -10.43 -15.38 1.93
C TYR A 44 -10.35 -15.03 3.41
N ALA A 45 -10.14 -16.05 4.26
CA ALA A 45 -10.08 -15.90 5.71
C ALA A 45 -9.01 -14.89 6.17
N GLN A 46 -7.85 -14.82 5.49
CA GLN A 46 -6.80 -13.85 5.79
C GLN A 46 -7.21 -12.40 5.56
N CYS A 47 -8.25 -12.15 4.76
CA CYS A 47 -8.76 -10.81 4.51
C CYS A 47 -9.81 -10.35 5.54
N VAL A 48 -10.39 -11.26 6.34
CA VAL A 48 -11.38 -10.88 7.35
C VAL A 48 -10.78 -9.92 8.41
N PRO A 49 -9.64 -10.23 9.07
CA PRO A 49 -9.08 -9.33 10.07
C PRO A 49 -8.71 -7.91 9.58
N PRO A 50 -8.00 -7.71 8.45
CA PRO A 50 -7.69 -6.36 7.97
C PRO A 50 -8.94 -5.59 7.54
N MET A 51 -9.93 -6.25 6.94
CA MET A 51 -11.19 -5.61 6.56
C MET A 51 -12.04 -5.20 7.77
N THR A 52 -12.11 -6.03 8.82
CA THR A 52 -12.78 -5.64 10.08
C THR A 52 -12.13 -4.41 10.70
N LYS A 53 -10.79 -4.34 10.71
CA LYS A 53 -10.07 -3.15 11.19
C LYS A 53 -10.36 -1.92 10.33
N LEU A 54 -10.42 -2.08 9.00
CA LEU A 54 -10.82 -1.00 8.11
C LEU A 54 -12.21 -0.48 8.45
N TRP A 55 -13.21 -1.35 8.51
CA TRP A 55 -14.59 -0.95 8.78
C TRP A 55 -14.74 -0.25 10.12
N LYS A 56 -14.08 -0.76 11.17
CA LYS A 56 -14.07 -0.09 12.48
C LYS A 56 -13.49 1.32 12.38
N ARG A 57 -12.36 1.49 11.69
CA ARG A 57 -11.69 2.79 11.51
C ARG A 57 -12.57 3.76 10.70
N LEU A 58 -13.19 3.29 9.63
CA LEU A 58 -14.08 4.11 8.80
C LEU A 58 -15.36 4.49 9.57
N ALA A 59 -15.95 3.56 10.31
CA ALA A 59 -17.14 3.80 11.13
C ALA A 59 -16.92 4.87 12.21
N THR A 60 -15.67 5.03 12.68
CA THR A 60 -15.28 6.09 13.62
C THR A 60 -14.78 7.37 12.94
N GLY A 61 -15.00 7.53 11.63
CA GLY A 61 -14.58 8.72 10.87
C GLY A 61 -13.10 8.79 10.50
N GLY A 62 -12.35 7.69 10.67
CA GLY A 62 -10.94 7.62 10.30
C GLY A 62 -10.74 7.56 8.79
N ALA A 63 -9.68 8.20 8.28
CA ALA A 63 -9.30 8.12 6.87
C ALA A 63 -8.86 6.70 6.45
N PHE A 64 -8.96 6.38 5.16
CA PHE A 64 -8.43 5.14 4.60
C PHE A 64 -6.94 4.97 4.92
N PRO A 65 -6.48 3.77 5.34
CA PRO A 65 -5.08 3.55 5.69
C PRO A 65 -4.14 3.66 4.48
N GLY A 66 -3.02 4.36 4.66
CA GLY A 66 -1.98 4.42 3.63
C GLY A 66 -1.27 3.08 3.43
N CYS A 67 -0.77 2.85 2.22
CA CYS A 67 0.04 1.68 1.85
C CYS A 67 1.36 2.14 1.24
N SER A 68 2.48 1.98 1.97
CA SER A 68 3.81 2.34 1.46
C SER A 68 4.26 1.43 0.30
N GLY A 69 3.81 0.17 0.30
CA GLY A 69 4.06 -0.79 -0.77
C GLY A 69 3.44 -0.40 -2.11
N GLY A 70 2.47 0.53 -2.14
CA GLY A 70 1.90 1.09 -3.36
C GLY A 70 2.82 2.12 -4.05
N GLY A 71 3.99 2.41 -3.47
CA GLY A 71 4.98 3.31 -4.04
C GLY A 71 4.65 4.80 -3.90
N VAL A 72 3.52 5.17 -3.29
CA VAL A 72 3.11 6.58 -3.12
C VAL A 72 3.68 7.15 -1.82
N ALA A 73 4.52 8.17 -1.94
CA ALA A 73 5.07 8.90 -0.80
C ALA A 73 4.13 10.03 -0.34
N ARG A 74 3.57 10.77 -1.30
CA ARG A 74 2.69 11.93 -1.05
C ARG A 74 1.78 12.17 -2.24
N SER A 75 0.56 12.63 -1.98
CA SER A 75 -0.33 13.19 -3.00
C SER A 75 -0.70 14.64 -2.68
N LYS A 76 -0.91 15.45 -3.71
CA LYS A 76 -1.44 16.81 -3.60
C LYS A 76 -2.50 17.03 -4.68
N VAL A 77 -3.69 17.45 -4.24
CA VAL A 77 -4.82 17.75 -5.14
C VAL A 77 -4.82 19.24 -5.45
N TYR A 78 -4.98 19.57 -6.73
CA TYR A 78 -5.17 20.93 -7.23
C TYR A 78 -6.56 21.06 -7.86
N ASP A 79 -7.09 22.30 -7.86
CA ASP A 79 -8.39 22.61 -8.45
C ASP A 79 -9.51 21.70 -7.93
N ARG A 80 -9.51 21.47 -6.60
CA ARG A 80 -10.36 20.47 -5.93
C ARG A 80 -11.84 20.61 -6.30
N ASP A 81 -12.30 21.84 -6.45
CA ASP A 81 -13.71 22.18 -6.68
C ASP A 81 -14.06 22.32 -8.18
N SER A 82 -13.13 21.96 -9.10
CA SER A 82 -13.33 22.07 -10.55
C SER A 82 -13.49 20.71 -11.23
N ALA A 83 -14.68 20.41 -11.76
CA ALA A 83 -14.93 19.18 -12.51
C ALA A 83 -14.08 19.04 -13.80
N ILE A 84 -13.55 20.15 -14.34
CA ILE A 84 -12.83 20.18 -15.63
C ILE A 84 -11.32 20.37 -15.50
N ARG A 85 -10.81 20.84 -14.35
CA ARG A 85 -9.37 21.11 -14.16
C ARG A 85 -8.73 20.33 -13.01
N ARG A 86 -9.53 19.61 -12.21
CA ARG A 86 -9.02 18.87 -11.05
C ARG A 86 -7.93 17.90 -11.47
N ARG A 87 -6.84 17.92 -10.72
CA ARG A 87 -5.69 17.02 -10.94
C ARG A 87 -5.08 16.63 -9.61
N VAL A 88 -4.44 15.46 -9.61
CA VAL A 88 -3.65 14.98 -8.48
C VAL A 88 -2.22 14.80 -8.92
N GLU A 89 -1.30 15.38 -8.16
CA GLU A 89 0.11 15.16 -8.32
C GLU A 89 0.56 14.16 -7.26
N ILE A 90 1.16 13.07 -7.72
CA ILE A 90 1.66 11.98 -6.90
C ILE A 90 3.18 12.06 -6.90
N THR A 91 3.77 12.04 -5.71
CA THR A 91 5.21 11.84 -5.51
C THR A 91 5.40 10.41 -5.05
N PHE A 92 6.22 9.66 -5.77
CA PHE A 92 6.51 8.26 -5.49
C PHE A 92 7.74 8.12 -4.59
N ASN A 93 7.87 6.96 -3.95
CA ASN A 93 9.01 6.62 -3.09
C ASN A 93 10.33 6.53 -3.87
N ASP A 94 10.29 6.31 -5.19
CA ASP A 94 11.44 6.33 -6.09
C ASP A 94 11.85 7.74 -6.55
N GLY A 95 11.20 8.79 -6.02
CA GLY A 95 11.46 10.18 -6.36
C GLY A 95 10.73 10.67 -7.61
N ARG A 96 10.05 9.81 -8.36
CA ARG A 96 9.24 10.24 -9.51
C ARG A 96 8.07 11.09 -9.05
N ARG A 97 7.69 12.05 -9.90
CA ARG A 97 6.47 12.84 -9.73
C ARG A 97 5.61 12.68 -10.97
N GLN A 98 4.35 12.31 -10.78
CA GLN A 98 3.41 12.15 -11.87
C GLN A 98 2.11 12.86 -11.56
N THR A 99 1.62 13.61 -12.54
CA THR A 99 0.35 14.34 -12.44
C THR A 99 -0.70 13.59 -13.24
N TYR A 100 -1.79 13.26 -12.58
CA TYR A 100 -2.96 12.61 -13.17
C TYR A 100 -4.11 13.60 -13.22
N SER A 101 -4.75 13.70 -14.39
CA SER A 101 -5.99 14.44 -14.53
C SER A 101 -7.11 13.70 -13.80
N LEU A 102 -7.85 14.43 -12.98
CA LEU A 102 -9.13 13.99 -12.40
C LEU A 102 -10.29 14.75 -13.05
N ALA A 103 -10.06 15.39 -14.20
CA ALA A 103 -11.13 16.05 -14.93
C ALA A 103 -12.17 15.01 -15.38
N ASN A 104 -13.44 15.31 -15.11
CA ASN A 104 -14.60 14.50 -15.46
C ASN A 104 -14.66 13.10 -14.82
N ILE A 105 -13.88 12.78 -13.78
CA ILE A 105 -13.97 11.47 -13.11
C ILE A 105 -15.30 11.27 -12.36
N GLU A 106 -15.94 12.38 -11.97
CA GLU A 106 -17.22 12.39 -11.25
C GLU A 106 -18.42 12.22 -12.21
N ARG A 107 -18.20 11.98 -13.51
CA ARG A 107 -19.28 11.77 -14.50
C ARG A 107 -20.05 10.44 -14.38
N LEU A 108 -19.87 9.65 -13.32
CA LEU A 108 -20.63 8.43 -13.07
C LEU A 108 -21.78 8.60 -12.07
N ASN A 109 -22.43 9.77 -12.04
CA ASN A 109 -23.72 9.95 -11.36
C ASN A 109 -24.87 10.11 -12.38
N GLY A 110 -25.03 9.14 -13.30
CA GLY A 110 -26.13 9.22 -14.28
C GLY A 110 -26.41 8.04 -15.21
N SER A 111 -25.84 6.85 -15.02
CA SER A 111 -26.22 5.68 -15.83
C SER A 111 -26.17 4.40 -15.00
N VAL A 112 -27.11 4.29 -14.06
CA VAL A 112 -27.84 3.04 -13.90
C VAL A 112 -28.92 3.07 -14.97
N GLN A 113 -28.70 2.32 -16.04
CA GLN A 113 -29.78 1.83 -16.89
C GLN A 113 -29.66 0.31 -16.93
#